data_AF-A0A7X7Y6L6-F1
#
_entry.id   AF-A0A7X7Y6L6-F1
#
_cell.length_a   1.000
_cell.length_b   1.000
_cell.length_c   1.000
_cell.angle_alpha   90.00
_cell.angle_beta   90.00
_cell.angle_gamma   90.00
#
_symmetry.space_group_name_H-M   'P 1'
#
loop_
_entity.id
_entity.type
_entity.pdbx_description
1 polymer ?
#
loop_
_entity_poly.entity_id
_entity_poly.type
_entity_poly.pdbx_seq_one_letter_code
_entity_poly.pdbx_strand_id
1 'polypeptide(L)'
;MEVHVPKQTYDRLYVENKNGKIAVAHVEAADIHLATENGIVAMYRISANKINALTVNGKVKGENVETETFEATTENGSVEGKRIHANTLDLTTENGEIRLFEVTGDIFGKTKNGSIFIEVTDLDRSLDLSTTNGRIDIKSAEKPTNASIHAFVKNGSIDIFGDKKPHTVIGDGKHQIHLETENGSIKLGGR
;
A
#
# COMPACT_ATOMS: atom_id res chain seq x y z
N MET A 1 -0.90 -26.88 -7.54
CA MET A 1 0.07 -27.07 -8.64
C MET A 1 1.24 -26.18 -8.33
N GLU A 2 2.44 -26.72 -8.35
CA GLU A 2 3.68 -25.96 -8.17
C GLU A 2 4.40 -25.95 -9.53
N VAL A 3 4.83 -24.77 -9.96
CA VAL A 3 5.50 -24.56 -11.25
C VAL A 3 6.84 -23.92 -10.95
N HIS A 4 7.93 -24.61 -11.30
CA HIS A 4 9.28 -24.06 -11.18
C HIS A 4 9.70 -23.51 -12.54
N VAL A 5 10.17 -22.27 -12.55
CA VAL A 5 10.64 -21.58 -13.76
C VAL A 5 12.16 -21.43 -13.70
N PRO A 6 12.88 -21.48 -14.84
CA PRO A 6 14.32 -21.22 -14.89
C PRO A 6 14.74 -19.90 -14.22
N LYS A 7 15.97 -19.85 -13.70
CA LYS A 7 16.52 -18.60 -13.18
C LYS A 7 17.00 -17.73 -14.34
N GLN A 8 16.14 -16.82 -14.79
CA GLN A 8 16.41 -15.82 -15.81
C GLN A 8 15.46 -14.63 -15.62
N THR A 9 15.76 -13.52 -16.28
CA THR A 9 14.82 -12.40 -16.37
C THR A 9 13.76 -12.72 -17.41
N TYR A 10 12.49 -12.54 -17.06
CA TYR A 10 11.35 -12.73 -17.97
C TYR A 10 10.85 -11.39 -18.52
N ASP A 11 10.33 -11.36 -19.74
CA ASP A 11 9.61 -10.18 -20.21
C ASP A 11 8.28 -10.03 -19.46
N ARG A 12 7.59 -11.16 -19.21
CA ARG A 12 6.30 -11.17 -18.53
C ARG A 12 6.06 -12.47 -17.77
N LEU A 13 5.52 -12.35 -16.56
CA LEU A 13 4.90 -13.44 -15.81
C LEU A 13 3.40 -13.18 -15.71
N TYR A 14 2.58 -14.11 -16.19
CA TYR A 14 1.12 -14.01 -16.16
C TYR A 14 0.53 -15.25 -15.50
N VAL A 15 -0.17 -15.08 -14.38
CA VAL A 15 -0.80 -16.18 -13.64
C VAL A 15 -2.21 -15.80 -13.26
N GLU A 16 -3.17 -16.61 -13.70
CA GLU A 16 -4.57 -16.46 -13.32
C GLU A 16 -5.18 -17.79 -12.89
N ASN A 17 -6.00 -17.76 -11.85
CA ASN A 17 -6.87 -18.88 -11.52
C ASN A 17 -8.16 -18.37 -10.86
N LYS A 18 -9.11 -19.27 -10.58
CA LYS A 18 -10.35 -18.87 -9.90
C LYS A 18 -10.25 -18.94 -8.37
N ASN A 19 -9.66 -20.01 -7.84
CA ASN A 19 -9.81 -20.36 -6.42
C ASN A 19 -8.50 -20.57 -5.68
N GLY A 20 -7.42 -20.83 -6.42
CA GLY A 20 -6.17 -21.30 -5.84
C GLY A 20 -5.32 -20.15 -5.34
N LYS A 21 -4.55 -20.38 -4.29
CA LYS A 21 -3.45 -19.50 -3.92
C LYS A 21 -2.49 -19.36 -5.11
N ILE A 22 -2.12 -18.13 -5.44
CA ILE A 22 -1.00 -17.79 -6.32
C ILE A 22 0.17 -17.42 -5.41
N ALA A 23 1.27 -18.16 -5.51
CA ALA A 23 2.49 -17.89 -4.77
C ALA A 23 3.65 -17.76 -5.75
N VAL A 24 4.26 -16.58 -5.80
CA VAL A 24 5.41 -16.28 -6.64
C VAL A 24 6.57 -15.92 -5.74
N ALA A 25 7.72 -16.56 -5.95
CA ALA A 25 8.91 -16.30 -5.15
C ALA A 25 10.16 -16.31 -6.03
N HIS A 26 11.11 -15.43 -5.73
CA HIS A 26 12.41 -15.37 -6.40
C HIS A 26 12.33 -15.18 -7.92
N VAL A 27 11.48 -14.24 -8.36
CA VAL A 27 11.27 -13.95 -9.79
C VAL A 27 11.81 -12.57 -10.14
N GLU A 28 12.47 -12.51 -11.30
CA GLU A 28 12.86 -11.28 -11.98
C GLU A 28 12.10 -11.21 -13.31
N ALA A 29 11.24 -10.21 -13.51
CA ALA A 29 10.47 -10.06 -14.74
C ALA A 29 10.13 -8.59 -15.03
N ALA A 30 10.07 -8.13 -16.27
CA ALA A 30 9.68 -6.75 -16.54
C ALA A 30 8.23 -6.46 -16.10
N ASP A 31 7.28 -7.34 -16.43
CA ASP A 31 5.87 -7.25 -16.05
C ASP A 31 5.39 -8.51 -15.31
N ILE A 32 4.68 -8.33 -14.19
CA ILE A 32 4.06 -9.41 -13.43
C ILE A 32 2.57 -9.12 -13.26
N HIS A 33 1.73 -10.04 -13.72
CA HIS A 33 0.28 -10.03 -13.51
C HIS A 33 -0.18 -11.29 -12.78
N LEU A 34 -0.81 -11.12 -11.62
CA LEU A 34 -1.30 -12.19 -10.77
C LEU A 34 -2.77 -11.94 -10.41
N ALA A 35 -3.68 -12.83 -10.81
CA ALA A 35 -5.11 -12.65 -10.51
C ALA A 35 -5.80 -13.93 -10.01
N THR A 36 -6.61 -13.80 -8.96
CA THR A 36 -7.48 -14.89 -8.50
C THR A 36 -8.77 -14.42 -7.85
N GLU A 37 -9.92 -15.06 -8.09
CA GLU A 37 -11.16 -14.62 -7.45
C GLU A 37 -11.12 -14.88 -5.93
N ASN A 38 -10.73 -16.08 -5.49
CA ASN A 38 -10.86 -16.48 -4.08
C ASN A 38 -9.52 -16.77 -3.37
N GLY A 39 -8.43 -16.90 -4.12
CA GLY A 39 -7.13 -17.30 -3.58
C GLY A 39 -6.32 -16.14 -3.00
N ILE A 40 -5.34 -16.46 -2.16
CA ILE A 40 -4.32 -15.49 -1.76
C ILE A 40 -3.36 -15.25 -2.92
N VAL A 41 -2.99 -13.99 -3.18
CA VAL A 41 -1.84 -13.63 -4.03
C VAL A 41 -0.67 -13.31 -3.11
N ALA A 42 0.40 -14.11 -3.16
CA ALA A 42 1.58 -13.95 -2.33
C ALA A 42 2.84 -13.82 -3.18
N MET A 43 3.61 -12.76 -2.92
CA MET A 43 4.86 -12.42 -3.60
C MET A 43 5.99 -12.36 -2.58
N TYR A 44 7.13 -12.97 -2.90
CA TYR A 44 8.32 -12.96 -2.04
C TYR A 44 9.61 -12.82 -2.85
N ARG A 45 10.44 -11.81 -2.55
CA ARG A 45 11.71 -11.57 -3.28
C ARG A 45 11.49 -11.46 -4.78
N ILE A 46 10.80 -10.39 -5.17
CA ILE A 46 10.43 -10.10 -6.56
C ILE A 46 11.18 -8.86 -7.03
N SER A 47 11.68 -8.89 -8.26
CA SER A 47 12.18 -7.71 -8.97
C SER A 47 11.40 -7.55 -10.27
N ALA A 48 10.76 -6.40 -10.47
CA ALA A 48 10.06 -6.11 -11.71
C ALA A 48 10.08 -4.63 -12.09
N ASN A 49 9.54 -4.26 -13.24
CA ASN A 49 9.22 -2.85 -13.52
C ASN A 49 7.78 -2.56 -13.11
N LYS A 50 6.87 -3.50 -13.40
CA LYS A 50 5.47 -3.41 -13.07
C LYS A 50 4.94 -4.69 -12.43
N ILE A 51 4.18 -4.53 -11.35
CA ILE A 51 3.44 -5.59 -10.68
C ILE A 51 1.98 -5.19 -10.59
N ASN A 52 1.08 -6.09 -11.04
CA ASN A 52 -0.36 -6.00 -10.87
C ASN A 52 -0.88 -7.26 -10.18
N ALA A 53 -1.41 -7.11 -8.96
CA ALA A 53 -1.88 -8.21 -8.12
C ALA A 53 -3.36 -8.01 -7.73
N LEU A 54 -4.23 -8.91 -8.19
CA LEU A 54 -5.68 -8.77 -8.04
C LEU A 54 -6.32 -9.97 -7.37
N THR A 55 -7.29 -9.72 -6.50
CA THR A 55 -8.20 -10.77 -6.03
C THR A 55 -9.54 -10.26 -5.52
N VAL A 56 -10.62 -11.03 -5.61
CA VAL A 56 -11.92 -10.58 -5.10
C VAL A 56 -11.99 -10.82 -3.58
N ASN A 57 -11.80 -12.06 -3.13
CA ASN A 57 -12.00 -12.45 -1.73
C ASN A 57 -10.70 -12.76 -0.98
N GLY A 58 -9.57 -12.84 -1.70
CA GLY A 58 -8.30 -13.23 -1.14
C GLY A 58 -7.48 -12.07 -0.61
N LYS A 59 -6.44 -12.38 0.15
CA LYS A 59 -5.42 -11.40 0.56
C LYS A 59 -4.39 -11.20 -0.55
N VAL A 60 -3.94 -9.97 -0.75
CA VAL A 60 -2.70 -9.67 -1.48
C VAL A 60 -1.56 -9.43 -0.48
N LYS A 61 -0.45 -10.14 -0.65
CA LYS A 61 0.75 -9.99 0.19
C LYS A 61 2.01 -9.83 -0.67
N GLY A 62 2.78 -8.76 -0.45
CA GLY A 62 4.11 -8.56 -1.01
C GLY A 62 5.18 -8.43 0.06
N GLU A 63 6.28 -9.17 -0.05
CA GLU A 63 7.41 -9.12 0.88
C GLU A 63 8.77 -9.14 0.16
N ASN A 64 9.62 -8.13 0.42
CA ASN A 64 10.89 -7.90 -0.30
C ASN A 64 10.66 -7.77 -1.81
N VAL A 65 10.07 -6.66 -2.22
CA VAL A 65 9.70 -6.40 -3.62
C VAL A 65 10.40 -5.14 -4.10
N GLU A 66 11.10 -5.23 -5.23
CA GLU A 66 11.70 -4.11 -5.96
C GLU A 66 10.89 -3.91 -7.24
N THR A 67 10.28 -2.74 -7.43
CA THR A 67 9.51 -2.44 -8.64
C THR A 67 9.50 -0.96 -8.98
N GLU A 68 9.10 -0.54 -10.17
CA GLU A 68 8.78 0.87 -10.39
C GLU A 68 7.34 1.14 -9.94
N THR A 69 6.42 0.23 -10.29
CA THR A 69 4.99 0.34 -9.99
C THR A 69 4.47 -0.93 -9.30
N PHE A 70 3.74 -0.75 -8.19
CA PHE A 70 3.10 -1.84 -7.46
C PHE A 70 1.59 -1.55 -7.32
N GLU A 71 0.77 -2.24 -8.11
CA GLU A 71 -0.70 -2.21 -8.02
C GLU A 71 -1.22 -3.45 -7.28
N ALA A 72 -2.01 -3.25 -6.24
CA ALA A 72 -2.68 -4.33 -5.50
C ALA A 72 -4.16 -4.00 -5.25
N THR A 73 -5.06 -4.84 -5.74
CA THR A 73 -6.51 -4.62 -5.64
C THR A 73 -7.23 -5.82 -5.05
N THR A 74 -8.13 -5.57 -4.08
CA THR A 74 -9.07 -6.60 -3.63
C THR A 74 -10.40 -6.12 -3.07
N GLU A 75 -11.52 -6.78 -3.37
CA GLU A 75 -12.82 -6.35 -2.83
C GLU A 75 -12.98 -6.67 -1.34
N ASN A 76 -12.78 -7.91 -0.93
CA ASN A 76 -13.10 -8.39 0.42
C ASN A 76 -11.89 -8.86 1.24
N GLY A 77 -10.70 -8.89 0.65
CA GLY A 77 -9.47 -9.25 1.36
C GLY A 77 -8.62 -8.06 1.75
N SER A 78 -7.55 -8.31 2.51
CA SER A 78 -6.59 -7.28 2.88
C SER A 78 -5.43 -7.16 1.91
N VAL A 79 -4.74 -6.02 1.96
CA VAL A 79 -3.48 -5.79 1.26
C VAL A 79 -2.38 -5.60 2.29
N GLU A 80 -1.32 -6.42 2.23
CA GLU A 80 -0.15 -6.31 3.10
C GLU A 80 1.14 -6.17 2.28
N GLY A 81 1.88 -5.10 2.52
CA GLY A 81 3.20 -4.87 1.93
C GLY A 81 4.27 -4.74 3.00
N LYS A 82 5.39 -5.44 2.83
CA LYS A 82 6.55 -5.36 3.73
C LYS A 82 7.84 -5.29 2.93
N ARG A 83 8.69 -4.27 3.18
CA ARG A 83 9.94 -4.07 2.43
C ARG A 83 9.68 -4.01 0.93
N ILE A 84 8.86 -3.05 0.55
CA ILE A 84 8.55 -2.78 -0.85
C ILE A 84 9.23 -1.48 -1.24
N HIS A 85 10.12 -1.57 -2.22
CA HIS A 85 10.77 -0.43 -2.82
C HIS A 85 10.14 -0.19 -4.18
N ALA A 86 9.35 0.88 -4.28
CA ALA A 86 8.71 1.30 -5.51
C ALA A 86 8.86 2.80 -5.77
N ASN A 87 8.60 3.24 -7.01
CA ASN A 87 8.33 4.66 -7.26
C ASN A 87 6.90 5.00 -6.86
N THR A 88 5.95 4.11 -7.18
CA THR A 88 4.54 4.26 -6.81
C THR A 88 3.94 2.94 -6.31
N LEU A 89 3.11 3.06 -5.27
CA LEU A 89 2.26 1.99 -4.75
C LEU A 89 0.80 2.44 -4.85
N ASP A 90 -0.03 1.67 -5.55
CA ASP A 90 -1.48 1.89 -5.63
C ASP A 90 -2.21 0.67 -5.05
N LEU A 91 -2.90 0.89 -3.94
CA LEU A 91 -3.47 -0.14 -3.10
C LEU A 91 -4.95 0.16 -2.88
N THR A 92 -5.81 -0.72 -3.37
CA THR A 92 -7.26 -0.53 -3.27
C THR A 92 -7.93 -1.74 -2.67
N THR A 93 -8.84 -1.50 -1.71
CA THR A 93 -9.79 -2.51 -1.28
C THR A 93 -11.18 -1.95 -0.98
N GLU A 94 -12.22 -2.78 -0.89
CA GLU A 94 -13.55 -2.30 -0.44
C GLU A 94 -13.78 -2.60 1.03
N ASN A 95 -13.56 -3.84 1.47
CA ASN A 95 -13.90 -4.30 2.82
C ASN A 95 -12.68 -4.84 3.59
N GLY A 96 -11.48 -4.53 3.10
CA GLY A 96 -10.22 -4.95 3.68
C GLY A 96 -9.40 -3.82 4.30
N GLU A 97 -8.44 -4.21 5.12
CA GLU A 97 -7.39 -3.33 5.61
C GLU A 97 -6.22 -3.25 4.62
N ILE A 98 -5.51 -2.11 4.65
CA ILE A 98 -4.22 -1.94 3.97
C ILE A 98 -3.16 -1.78 5.06
N ARG A 99 -2.11 -2.61 5.03
CA ARG A 99 -0.99 -2.54 5.97
C ARG A 99 0.34 -2.48 5.24
N LEU A 100 1.12 -1.44 5.50
CA LEU A 100 2.44 -1.24 4.91
C LEU A 100 3.51 -1.09 5.97
N PHE A 101 4.63 -1.79 5.78
CA PHE A 101 5.79 -1.76 6.68
C PHE A 101 7.07 -1.61 5.86
N GLU A 102 7.91 -0.63 6.22
CA GLU A 102 9.22 -0.44 5.59
C GLU A 102 9.11 -0.27 4.06
N VAL A 103 8.25 0.63 3.58
CA VAL A 103 8.05 0.87 2.13
C VAL A 103 8.66 2.19 1.67
N THR A 104 9.05 2.29 0.39
CA THR A 104 9.51 3.53 -0.27
C THR A 104 8.71 3.81 -1.54
N GLY A 105 8.64 5.08 -1.94
CA GLY A 105 7.82 5.55 -3.07
C GLY A 105 6.59 6.33 -2.63
N ASP A 106 5.90 6.92 -3.60
CA ASP A 106 4.62 7.58 -3.40
C ASP A 106 3.52 6.53 -3.15
N ILE A 107 2.62 6.79 -2.20
CA ILE A 107 1.63 5.82 -1.73
C ILE A 107 0.23 6.34 -1.96
N PHE A 108 -0.55 5.59 -2.73
CA PHE A 108 -1.97 5.80 -2.96
C PHE A 108 -2.72 4.61 -2.34
N GLY A 109 -3.54 4.88 -1.33
CA GLY A 109 -4.19 3.84 -0.53
C GLY A 109 -5.67 4.15 -0.32
N LYS A 110 -6.56 3.24 -0.75
CA LYS A 110 -8.00 3.46 -0.64
C LYS A 110 -8.73 2.24 -0.09
N THR A 111 -9.59 2.45 0.90
CA THR A 111 -10.53 1.41 1.37
C THR A 111 -11.89 1.96 1.74
N LYS A 112 -13.00 1.26 1.49
CA LYS A 112 -14.33 1.76 1.90
C LYS A 112 -14.63 1.43 3.36
N ASN A 113 -14.41 0.18 3.77
CA ASN A 113 -14.73 -0.35 5.10
C ASN A 113 -13.49 -1.06 5.67
N GLY A 114 -12.44 -0.29 5.97
CA GLY A 114 -11.17 -0.84 6.41
C GLY A 114 -10.25 0.21 6.96
N SER A 115 -9.26 -0.22 7.74
CA SER A 115 -8.23 0.70 8.22
C SER A 115 -7.02 0.68 7.30
N ILE A 116 -6.34 1.83 7.21
CA ILE A 116 -5.05 1.97 6.53
C ILE A 116 -4.00 2.18 7.62
N PHE A 117 -3.02 1.28 7.67
CA PHE A 117 -1.90 1.35 8.61
C PHE A 117 -0.58 1.41 7.84
N ILE A 118 0.24 2.42 8.12
CA ILE A 118 1.54 2.60 7.47
C ILE A 118 2.61 2.82 8.53
N GLU A 119 3.70 2.06 8.43
CA GLU A 119 4.91 2.26 9.24
C GLU A 119 6.13 2.42 8.33
N VAL A 120 6.70 3.63 8.30
CA VAL A 120 7.80 4.04 7.40
C VAL A 120 8.91 4.76 8.16
N THR A 121 10.06 4.94 7.54
CA THR A 121 11.19 5.64 8.15
C THR A 121 10.96 7.16 8.17
N ASP A 122 10.57 7.72 7.03
CA ASP A 122 10.34 9.16 6.81
C ASP A 122 9.00 9.38 6.09
N LEU A 123 8.63 10.65 5.89
CA LEU A 123 7.42 11.08 5.20
C LEU A 123 7.72 12.10 4.09
N ASP A 124 8.95 12.16 3.58
CA ASP A 124 9.34 13.08 2.50
C ASP A 124 9.00 12.48 1.13
N ARG A 125 7.71 12.21 0.94
CA ARG A 125 7.09 11.55 -0.23
C ARG A 125 5.62 11.93 -0.34
N SER A 126 4.99 11.66 -1.46
CA SER A 126 3.55 11.88 -1.60
C SER A 126 2.75 10.75 -0.96
N LEU A 127 1.69 11.09 -0.22
CA LEU A 127 0.73 10.14 0.32
C LEU A 127 -0.68 10.63 0.01
N ASP A 128 -1.52 9.76 -0.55
CA ASP A 128 -2.95 9.98 -0.69
C ASP A 128 -3.68 8.76 -0.14
N LEU A 129 -4.24 8.92 1.06
CA LEU A 129 -4.91 7.84 1.78
C LEU A 129 -6.36 8.21 2.09
N SER A 130 -7.30 7.36 1.72
CA SER A 130 -8.73 7.61 1.95
C SER A 130 -9.50 6.39 2.45
N THR A 131 -10.42 6.62 3.39
CA THR A 131 -11.42 5.61 3.76
C THR A 131 -12.78 6.13 4.19
N THR A 132 -13.88 5.49 3.77
CA THR A 132 -15.21 5.90 4.25
C THR A 132 -15.43 5.52 5.71
N ASN A 133 -15.14 4.28 6.10
CA ASN A 133 -15.36 3.76 7.45
C ASN A 133 -14.09 3.07 7.94
N GLY A 134 -13.23 3.80 8.64
CA GLY A 134 -11.96 3.27 9.07
C GLY A 134 -10.99 4.28 9.65
N ARG A 135 -9.94 3.78 10.29
CA ARG A 135 -8.84 4.61 10.78
C ARG A 135 -7.75 4.68 9.72
N ILE A 136 -7.14 5.84 9.59
CA ILE A 136 -5.83 6.01 8.96
C ILE A 136 -4.81 6.23 10.08
N ASP A 137 -3.85 5.33 10.24
CA ASP A 137 -2.80 5.40 11.26
C ASP A 137 -1.44 5.28 10.59
N ILE A 138 -0.67 6.36 10.62
CA ILE A 138 0.64 6.48 10.01
C ILE A 138 1.66 6.73 11.10
N LYS A 139 2.68 5.88 11.14
CA LYS A 139 3.83 6.00 12.02
C LYS A 139 5.09 6.20 11.20
N SER A 140 5.83 7.23 11.55
CA SER A 140 7.13 7.51 10.95
C SER A 140 8.21 7.56 12.03
N ALA A 141 9.42 7.08 11.73
CA ALA A 141 10.55 7.21 12.66
C ALA A 141 11.03 8.68 12.74
N GLU A 142 10.91 9.40 11.64
CA GLU A 142 11.34 10.79 11.50
C GLU A 142 10.14 11.69 11.20
N LYS A 143 10.20 12.95 11.63
CA LYS A 143 9.23 13.94 11.17
C LYS A 143 9.55 14.33 9.72
N PRO A 144 8.55 14.62 8.86
CA PRO A 144 8.82 15.13 7.53
C PRO A 144 9.62 16.44 7.60
N THR A 145 10.47 16.67 6.62
CA THR A 145 11.27 17.89 6.51
C THR A 145 10.66 18.89 5.53
N ASN A 146 9.88 18.42 4.55
CA ASN A 146 9.30 19.27 3.51
C ASN A 146 7.94 18.76 3.00
N ALA A 147 6.89 18.89 3.81
CA ALA A 147 5.57 18.33 3.50
C ALA A 147 4.41 19.30 3.80
N SER A 148 3.39 19.27 2.94
CA SER A 148 2.08 19.88 3.18
C SER A 148 1.08 18.77 3.51
N ILE A 149 0.58 18.79 4.74
CA ILE A 149 -0.35 17.79 5.27
C ILE A 149 -1.76 18.39 5.26
N HIS A 150 -2.68 17.65 4.66
CA HIS A 150 -4.11 17.93 4.63
C HIS A 150 -4.86 16.68 5.13
N ALA A 151 -5.56 16.83 6.25
CA ALA A 151 -6.34 15.79 6.88
C ALA A 151 -7.80 16.23 6.96
N PHE A 152 -8.71 15.41 6.46
CA PHE A 152 -10.15 15.65 6.52
C PHE A 152 -10.85 14.49 7.24
N VAL A 153 -11.64 14.82 8.27
CA VAL A 153 -12.51 13.87 8.95
C VAL A 153 -13.90 14.46 9.07
N LYS A 154 -14.91 13.77 8.52
CA LYS A 154 -16.31 14.23 8.65
C LYS A 154 -16.87 13.92 10.04
N ASN A 155 -16.73 12.67 10.50
CA ASN A 155 -17.19 12.19 11.79
C ASN A 155 -16.05 11.45 12.53
N GLY A 156 -15.37 12.17 13.43
CA GLY A 156 -14.34 11.58 14.28
C GLY A 156 -13.23 12.55 14.66
N SER A 157 -11.97 12.09 14.65
CA SER A 157 -10.85 12.86 15.18
C SER A 157 -9.61 12.88 14.29
N ILE A 158 -8.84 13.97 14.43
CA ILE A 158 -7.55 14.18 13.78
C ILE A 158 -6.49 14.36 14.89
N ASP A 159 -5.37 13.68 14.74
CA ASP A 159 -4.15 13.83 15.55
C ASP A 159 -2.92 13.78 14.64
N ILE A 160 -2.36 14.94 14.33
CA ILE A 160 -1.18 15.15 13.50
C ILE A 160 -0.05 15.61 14.41
N PHE A 161 0.86 14.71 14.75
CA PHE A 161 1.99 14.93 15.66
C PHE A 161 1.60 15.55 17.01
N GLY A 162 0.43 15.20 17.55
CA GLY A 162 -0.12 15.72 18.81
C GLY A 162 -0.98 16.97 18.65
N ASP A 163 -1.11 17.52 17.44
CA ASP A 163 -1.98 18.65 17.13
C ASP A 163 -3.28 18.16 16.45
N LYS A 164 -4.39 18.84 16.66
CA LYS A 164 -5.70 18.51 16.06
C LYS A 164 -5.98 19.31 14.78
N LYS A 165 -4.98 20.01 14.24
CA LYS A 165 -5.13 20.83 13.04
C LYS A 165 -5.26 19.95 11.79
N PRO A 166 -6.26 20.19 10.94
CA PRO A 166 -6.45 19.47 9.68
C PRO A 166 -5.43 19.86 8.61
N HIS A 167 -4.74 21.00 8.76
CA HIS A 167 -3.74 21.44 7.80
C HIS A 167 -2.46 21.88 8.51
N THR A 168 -1.32 21.42 8.00
CA THR A 168 0.01 21.78 8.52
C THR A 168 1.00 21.78 7.36
N VAL A 169 1.82 22.82 7.26
CA VAL A 169 2.92 22.90 6.29
C VAL A 169 4.25 22.88 7.04
N ILE A 170 5.18 22.05 6.58
CA ILE A 170 6.52 21.87 7.12
C ILE A 170 7.51 22.12 5.97
N GLY A 171 8.50 22.98 6.19
CA GLY A 171 9.40 23.42 5.11
C GLY A 171 8.65 24.21 4.03
N ASP A 172 8.96 23.92 2.77
CA ASP A 172 8.34 24.57 1.61
C ASP A 172 7.03 23.88 1.15
N GLY A 173 6.64 22.77 1.78
CA GLY A 173 5.47 21.98 1.39
C GLY A 173 5.60 21.22 0.08
N LYS A 174 6.81 20.78 -0.31
CA LYS A 174 7.09 20.08 -1.57
C LYS A 174 6.31 18.77 -1.70
N HIS A 175 6.27 17.96 -0.65
CA HIS A 175 5.58 16.67 -0.64
C HIS A 175 4.15 16.83 -0.14
N GLN A 176 3.17 16.27 -0.86
CA GLN A 176 1.76 16.38 -0.52
C GLN A 176 1.30 15.14 0.24
N ILE A 177 0.70 15.34 1.42
CA ILE A 177 0.13 14.28 2.25
C ILE A 177 -1.36 14.59 2.43
N HIS A 178 -2.21 13.89 1.67
CA HIS A 178 -3.66 13.96 1.76
C HIS A 178 -4.20 12.74 2.50
N LEU A 179 -4.97 12.99 3.57
CA LEU A 179 -5.54 11.96 4.44
C LEU A 179 -7.02 12.23 4.61
N GLU A 180 -7.86 11.26 4.32
CA GLU A 180 -9.31 11.48 4.34
C GLU A 180 -10.07 10.32 4.97
N THR A 181 -10.99 10.62 5.89
CA THR A 181 -12.01 9.65 6.27
C THR A 181 -13.38 10.26 6.57
N GLU A 182 -14.45 9.55 6.21
CA GLU A 182 -15.80 10.00 6.60
C GLU A 182 -16.12 9.63 8.05
N ASN A 183 -15.92 8.39 8.46
CA ASN A 183 -16.24 7.90 9.80
C ASN A 183 -15.02 7.16 10.36
N GLY A 184 -14.28 7.82 11.25
CA GLY A 184 -13.04 7.24 11.75
C GLY A 184 -12.10 8.25 12.38
N SER A 185 -10.82 7.94 12.36
CA SER A 185 -9.80 8.82 12.92
C SER A 185 -8.58 8.83 12.04
N ILE A 186 -7.93 9.98 11.94
CA ILE A 186 -6.62 10.13 11.30
C ILE A 186 -5.59 10.36 12.40
N LYS A 187 -4.57 9.51 12.44
CA LYS A 187 -3.40 9.67 13.30
C LYS A 187 -2.13 9.65 12.45
N LEU A 188 -1.32 10.69 12.55
CA LEU A 188 0.01 10.79 11.96
C LEU A 188 0.99 11.11 13.09
N GLY A 189 1.97 10.26 13.37
CA GLY A 189 2.87 10.48 14.49
C GLY A 189 4.18 9.71 14.44
N GLY A 190 4.98 9.90 15.48
CA GLY A 190 6.21 9.14 15.70
C GLY A 190 5.93 7.68 16.05
N ARG A 191 6.83 6.78 15.67
CA ARG A 191 6.87 5.40 16.16
C ARG A 191 7.30 5.32 17.64
#